data_AF-A0A9P8PBJ5-F1
#
_entry.id   AF-A0A9P8PBJ5-F1
#
_cell.length_a   1.000
_cell.length_b   1.000
_cell.length_c   1.000
_cell.angle_alpha   90.00
_cell.angle_beta   90.00
_cell.angle_gamma   90.00
#
_symmetry.space_group_name_H-M   'P 1'
#
loop_
_entity.id
_entity.type
_entity.pdbx_description
1 polymer ?
#
loop_
_entity_poly.entity_id
_entity_poly.type
_entity_poly.pdbx_seq_one_letter_code
_entity_poly.pdbx_strand_id
1 'polypeptide(L)'
;MNAPSSPKHPNANEEVTPTEGDIPRDLADALDLSSDDSDGPTDDILADLPPTASCNCGDNFLDPDAVLPRASPMNPFGQNVGLTSSETPRIVHTKRDQPKRLTRAQQSRIVTYIDAQLLHIQRLFIKYMSLRNDDDDDDNQDMDTADPSPLASIDAPSTQTEPDDILQYSLLKLLSQIDSVVSLLWVSLYGDSHVPVIYHSNLSAKSLPTEVQVTMIDASQLWGQTEYIIKIMGDLVDYLEKYRFESFKEIHSVVELLAKIDNFVSVIIDQPATSVFSTTEKVRMDSIVQRTKLLMVKKLDAFRSVVENSEVDELGKRSLQSGQDLVPVYEQFIGEIYEGISDRTSI
;
A
#
# COMPACT_ATOMS: atom_id res chain seq x y z
N MET A 1 27.33 57.92 -5.03
CA MET A 1 26.44 56.86 -5.55
C MET A 1 25.46 56.54 -4.45
N ASN A 2 24.20 56.96 -4.59
CA ASN A 2 23.17 56.75 -3.56
C ASN A 2 22.49 55.42 -3.85
N ALA A 3 22.65 54.45 -2.96
CA ALA A 3 21.94 53.18 -3.03
C ALA A 3 20.43 53.42 -2.80
N PRO A 4 19.53 52.76 -3.55
CA PRO A 4 18.10 52.86 -3.33
C PRO A 4 17.73 52.26 -1.96
N SER A 5 16.89 52.98 -1.21
CA SER A 5 16.40 52.53 0.09
C SER A 5 15.55 51.27 -0.09
N SER A 6 15.94 50.19 0.58
CA SER A 6 15.17 48.95 0.62
C SER A 6 13.80 49.17 1.31
N PRO A 7 12.73 48.50 0.84
CA PRO A 7 11.40 48.60 1.44
C PRO A 7 11.40 48.16 2.91
N LYS A 8 10.65 48.85 3.77
CA LYS A 8 10.45 48.43 5.16
C LYS A 8 9.47 47.27 5.19
N HIS A 9 9.87 46.17 5.81
CA HIS A 9 8.95 45.07 6.13
C HIS A 9 7.98 45.49 7.26
N PRO A 10 6.72 45.05 7.21
CA PRO A 10 5.75 45.28 8.29
C PRO A 10 6.16 44.54 9.56
N ASN A 11 5.67 45.00 10.72
CA ASN A 11 5.98 44.38 12.01
C ASN A 11 5.24 43.05 12.17
N ALA A 12 5.73 42.18 13.07
CA ALA A 12 5.26 40.80 13.25
C ALA A 12 3.75 40.62 13.54
N ASN A 13 3.05 41.67 13.95
CA ASN A 13 1.62 41.64 14.30
C ASN A 13 0.78 42.60 13.44
N GLU A 14 1.33 43.10 12.33
CA GLU A 14 0.65 44.02 11.44
C GLU A 14 0.05 43.21 10.27
N GLU A 15 -1.26 42.95 10.33
CA GLU A 15 -1.99 42.31 9.24
C GLU A 15 -1.98 43.24 8.01
N VAL A 16 -1.34 42.79 6.94
CA VAL A 16 -1.35 43.48 5.64
C VAL A 16 -2.73 43.28 5.02
N THR A 17 -3.57 44.30 5.10
CA THR A 17 -4.81 44.34 4.33
C THR A 17 -4.45 44.53 2.85
N PRO A 18 -4.81 43.58 1.96
CA PRO A 18 -4.53 43.74 0.55
C PRO A 18 -5.29 44.96 0.02
N THR A 19 -4.58 45.89 -0.62
CA THR A 19 -5.20 47.00 -1.33
C THR A 19 -6.11 46.44 -2.42
N GLU A 20 -7.38 46.84 -2.39
CA GLU A 20 -8.50 46.29 -3.18
C GLU A 20 -8.44 46.64 -4.69
N GLY A 21 -7.25 46.82 -5.27
CA GLY A 21 -7.06 47.37 -6.62
C GLY A 21 -5.89 46.82 -7.44
N ASP A 22 -5.11 45.85 -6.95
CA ASP A 22 -3.83 45.47 -7.58
C ASP A 22 -3.88 44.25 -8.52
N ILE A 23 -5.07 43.80 -8.95
CA ILE A 23 -5.18 42.82 -10.04
C ILE A 23 -5.70 43.54 -11.29
N PRO A 24 -4.84 43.84 -12.28
CA PRO A 24 -5.27 44.41 -13.55
C PRO A 24 -6.33 43.52 -14.19
N ARG A 25 -7.48 44.11 -14.57
CA ARG A 25 -8.61 43.39 -15.21
C ARG A 25 -8.19 42.54 -16.40
N ASP A 26 -7.15 42.97 -17.12
CA ASP A 26 -6.63 42.27 -18.30
C ASP A 26 -6.04 40.88 -17.98
N LEU A 27 -5.65 40.60 -16.73
CA LEU A 27 -5.18 39.26 -16.32
C LEU A 27 -6.33 38.32 -15.93
N ALA A 28 -7.49 38.84 -15.58
CA ALA A 28 -8.65 38.01 -15.20
C ALA A 28 -9.30 37.36 -16.42
N ASP A 29 -9.32 38.04 -17.57
CA ASP A 29 -9.89 37.53 -18.82
C ASP A 29 -9.01 36.46 -19.49
N ALA A 30 -7.71 36.38 -19.15
CA ALA A 30 -6.80 35.36 -19.68
C ALA A 30 -6.90 33.99 -18.97
N LEU A 31 -7.68 33.90 -17.88
CA LEU A 31 -7.84 32.68 -17.07
C LEU A 31 -9.20 31.98 -17.26
N ASP A 32 -10.07 32.51 -18.12
CA ASP A 32 -11.35 31.87 -18.47
C ASP A 32 -11.13 30.82 -19.58
N LEU A 33 -10.64 29.65 -19.18
CA LEU A 33 -10.53 28.47 -20.03
C LEU A 33 -11.87 27.71 -20.08
N SER A 34 -12.88 28.31 -20.70
CA SER A 34 -14.04 27.56 -21.21
C SER A 34 -13.70 27.00 -22.59
N SER A 35 -13.11 25.81 -22.62
CA SER A 35 -12.87 25.04 -23.84
C SER A 35 -14.20 24.49 -24.36
N ASP A 36 -14.70 25.19 -25.38
CA ASP A 36 -15.70 24.81 -26.37
C ASP A 36 -15.17 23.66 -27.24
N ASP A 37 -15.57 22.42 -26.94
CA ASP A 37 -15.36 21.28 -27.84
C ASP A 37 -16.70 20.89 -28.47
N SER A 38 -16.78 21.22 -29.76
CA SER A 38 -17.93 21.08 -30.65
C SER A 38 -18.25 19.63 -31.00
N ASP A 39 -19.56 19.36 -31.02
CA ASP A 39 -20.20 18.22 -31.66
C ASP A 39 -19.82 18.08 -33.15
N GLY A 40 -19.52 16.86 -33.56
CA GLY A 40 -19.50 16.44 -34.96
C GLY A 40 -20.27 15.13 -35.14
N PRO A 41 -21.32 15.07 -35.97
CA PRO A 41 -22.04 13.84 -36.27
C PRO A 41 -21.43 13.16 -37.50
N THR A 42 -21.28 11.84 -37.46
CA THR A 42 -21.14 11.04 -38.69
C THR A 42 -22.06 9.85 -38.63
N ASP A 43 -22.91 9.80 -39.67
CA ASP A 43 -23.98 8.88 -39.95
C ASP A 43 -23.54 7.43 -40.21
N ASP A 44 -24.46 6.52 -39.89
CA ASP A 44 -24.93 5.34 -40.63
C ASP A 44 -24.00 4.58 -41.60
N ILE A 45 -24.01 3.24 -41.52
CA ILE A 45 -24.50 2.34 -42.60
C ILE A 45 -24.24 0.83 -42.32
N LEU A 46 -25.32 0.03 -42.49
CA LEU A 46 -25.48 -1.42 -42.85
C LEU A 46 -24.77 -2.51 -42.01
N ALA A 47 -25.38 -3.59 -41.50
CA ALA A 47 -26.40 -4.57 -41.94
C ALA A 47 -25.80 -5.98 -42.16
N ASP A 48 -26.49 -6.97 -41.60
CA ASP A 48 -26.68 -8.37 -42.03
C ASP A 48 -25.52 -9.42 -42.09
N LEU A 49 -25.60 -10.33 -41.11
CA LEU A 49 -25.72 -11.82 -41.19
C LEU A 49 -24.61 -12.73 -41.84
N PRO A 50 -24.50 -14.00 -41.37
CA PRO A 50 -23.36 -14.91 -41.58
C PRO A 50 -23.55 -15.85 -42.80
N PRO A 51 -22.52 -16.63 -43.24
CA PRO A 51 -22.54 -18.06 -42.86
C PRO A 51 -21.18 -18.84 -42.86
N THR A 52 -21.19 -19.93 -42.08
CA THR A 52 -20.63 -21.29 -42.29
C THR A 52 -19.20 -21.57 -42.79
N ALA A 53 -18.57 -22.50 -42.06
CA ALA A 53 -17.30 -23.16 -42.30
C ALA A 53 -17.17 -23.89 -43.66
N SER A 54 -16.00 -23.77 -44.26
CA SER A 54 -15.46 -24.67 -45.28
C SER A 54 -13.96 -24.83 -45.05
N CYS A 55 -13.53 -26.01 -44.61
CA CYS A 55 -12.12 -26.37 -44.50
C CYS A 55 -11.63 -26.79 -45.88
N ASN A 56 -10.79 -25.95 -46.50
CA ASN A 56 -10.13 -26.25 -47.77
C ASN A 56 -8.61 -26.18 -47.54
N CYS A 57 -7.97 -27.33 -47.38
CA CYS A 57 -6.51 -27.46 -47.28
C CYS A 57 -5.91 -27.48 -48.70
N GLY A 58 -5.60 -26.29 -49.22
CA GLY A 58 -4.82 -26.09 -50.45
C GLY A 58 -3.47 -25.47 -50.13
N ASP A 59 -2.39 -26.20 -50.44
CA ASP A 59 -0.99 -25.76 -50.32
C ASP A 59 -0.69 -24.56 -51.24
N ASN A 60 -0.77 -23.34 -50.69
CA ASN A 60 -0.34 -22.11 -51.34
C ASN A 60 0.94 -21.56 -50.68
N PHE A 61 2.08 -22.22 -50.93
CA PHE A 61 3.37 -21.88 -50.31
C PHE A 61 4.16 -20.76 -51.04
N LEU A 62 3.66 -20.23 -52.17
CA LEU A 62 4.42 -19.28 -53.01
C LEU A 62 3.62 -18.04 -53.43
N ASP A 63 2.72 -17.54 -52.60
CA ASP A 63 2.07 -16.25 -52.80
C ASP A 63 2.66 -15.19 -51.84
N PRO A 64 3.51 -14.25 -52.31
CA PRO A 64 4.16 -13.26 -51.48
C PRO A 64 3.23 -12.15 -50.97
N ASP A 65 1.99 -12.07 -51.46
CA ASP A 65 0.96 -11.12 -51.01
C ASP A 65 -0.19 -11.79 -50.22
N ALA A 66 -0.10 -13.09 -49.94
CA ALA A 66 -1.04 -13.75 -49.06
C ALA A 66 -0.79 -13.30 -47.61
N VAL A 67 -1.59 -12.31 -47.16
CA VAL A 67 -1.76 -11.94 -45.75
C VAL A 67 -2.44 -13.11 -45.03
N LEU A 68 -1.69 -14.19 -44.81
CA LEU A 68 -2.12 -15.26 -43.92
C LEU A 68 -2.24 -14.65 -42.52
N PRO A 69 -3.37 -14.85 -41.81
CA PRO A 69 -3.41 -14.55 -40.39
C PRO A 69 -2.32 -15.39 -39.75
N ARG A 70 -1.23 -14.75 -39.33
CA ARG A 70 -0.15 -15.42 -38.60
C ARG A 70 -0.82 -16.13 -37.44
N ALA A 71 -0.77 -17.46 -37.45
CA ALA A 71 -1.16 -18.24 -36.30
C ALA A 71 -0.40 -17.65 -35.11
N SER A 72 -1.13 -17.10 -34.14
CA SER A 72 -0.55 -16.50 -32.95
C SER A 72 0.52 -17.45 -32.42
N PRO A 73 1.74 -16.97 -32.15
CA PRO A 73 2.85 -17.82 -31.76
C PRO A 73 2.36 -18.74 -30.63
N MET A 74 2.31 -20.03 -30.93
CA MET A 74 1.79 -21.03 -30.02
C MET A 74 2.74 -21.03 -28.82
N ASN A 75 2.28 -20.47 -27.70
CA ASN A 75 3.07 -20.38 -26.48
C ASN A 75 3.51 -21.81 -26.09
N PRO A 76 4.81 -22.14 -26.11
CA PRO A 76 5.28 -23.48 -25.76
C PRO A 76 5.03 -23.83 -24.29
N PHE A 77 4.63 -22.85 -23.47
CA PHE A 77 4.25 -23.04 -22.07
C PHE A 77 2.74 -23.29 -21.87
N GLY A 78 1.98 -23.48 -22.95
CA GLY A 78 0.52 -23.67 -22.88
C GLY A 78 -0.24 -22.36 -22.73
N GLN A 79 -1.57 -22.40 -22.85
CA GLN A 79 -2.39 -21.30 -22.34
C GLN A 79 -2.16 -21.26 -20.83
N ASN A 80 -1.59 -20.17 -20.31
CA ASN A 80 -1.35 -19.95 -18.89
C ASN A 80 -2.68 -19.74 -18.13
N VAL A 81 -3.64 -20.67 -18.22
CA VAL A 81 -4.95 -20.62 -17.54
C VAL A 81 -4.81 -20.89 -16.03
N GLY A 82 -3.65 -20.61 -15.44
CA GLY A 82 -3.38 -20.92 -14.03
C GLY A 82 -1.98 -20.61 -13.52
N LEU A 83 -1.08 -20.08 -14.36
CA LEU A 83 0.24 -19.60 -13.93
C LEU A 83 0.42 -18.09 -14.10
N THR A 84 -0.48 -17.42 -14.83
CA THR A 84 -0.72 -15.98 -14.71
C THR A 84 -2.00 -15.82 -13.90
N SER A 85 -1.92 -16.06 -12.59
CA SER A 85 -3.03 -16.01 -11.62
C SER A 85 -3.67 -14.62 -11.49
N SER A 86 -3.25 -13.65 -12.29
CA SER A 86 -3.65 -12.24 -12.26
C SER A 86 -4.72 -11.91 -13.30
N GLU A 87 -5.64 -12.83 -13.63
CA GLU A 87 -6.89 -12.37 -14.24
C GLU A 87 -7.62 -11.57 -13.15
N THR A 88 -7.46 -10.26 -13.23
CA THR A 88 -7.95 -9.35 -12.20
C THR A 88 -9.43 -9.62 -12.02
N PRO A 89 -9.91 -9.78 -10.77
CA PRO A 89 -11.34 -9.88 -10.51
C PRO A 89 -11.96 -8.69 -11.21
N ARG A 90 -12.90 -8.97 -12.12
CA ARG A 90 -13.56 -7.88 -12.85
C ARG A 90 -14.24 -7.02 -11.80
N ILE A 91 -13.71 -5.82 -11.58
CA ILE A 91 -14.35 -4.81 -10.76
C ILE A 91 -15.59 -4.41 -11.55
N VAL A 92 -16.72 -4.99 -11.19
CA VAL A 92 -17.98 -4.65 -11.84
C VAL A 92 -18.54 -3.45 -11.10
N HIS A 93 -18.49 -2.31 -11.78
CA HIS A 93 -19.04 -1.08 -11.27
C HIS A 93 -20.56 -1.19 -11.26
N THR A 94 -21.14 -1.16 -10.06
CA THR A 94 -22.59 -1.11 -9.90
C THR A 94 -23.02 0.32 -9.57
N LYS A 95 -24.11 0.78 -10.19
CA LYS A 95 -24.81 1.99 -9.79
C LYS A 95 -25.61 1.71 -8.51
N ARG A 96 -24.94 1.33 -7.42
CA ARG A 96 -25.58 1.32 -6.09
C ARG A 96 -25.82 2.76 -5.65
N ASP A 97 -26.79 2.94 -4.76
CA ASP A 97 -26.98 4.19 -4.03
C ASP A 97 -25.63 4.61 -3.45
N GLN A 98 -25.09 5.71 -3.96
CA GLN A 98 -23.82 6.21 -3.48
C GLN A 98 -23.91 6.42 -1.97
N PRO A 99 -22.88 6.01 -1.20
CA PRO A 99 -22.86 6.27 0.22
C PRO A 99 -23.10 7.76 0.46
N LYS A 100 -23.94 8.08 1.45
CA LYS A 100 -24.25 9.47 1.78
C LYS A 100 -22.95 10.21 2.03
N ARG A 101 -22.71 11.25 1.22
CA ARG A 101 -21.57 12.14 1.38
C ARG A 101 -21.43 12.57 2.83
N LEU A 102 -20.25 12.34 3.39
CA LEU A 102 -19.91 12.83 4.72
C LEU A 102 -19.96 14.36 4.73
N THR A 103 -20.58 14.93 5.75
CA THR A 103 -20.56 16.39 5.96
C THR A 103 -19.13 16.85 6.25
N ARG A 104 -18.79 18.11 5.92
CA ARG A 104 -17.44 18.65 6.23
C ARG A 104 -17.06 18.51 7.71
N ALA A 105 -18.03 18.65 8.62
CA ALA A 105 -17.81 18.45 10.05
C ALA A 105 -17.48 16.97 10.39
N GLN A 106 -18.11 16.00 9.71
CA GLN A 106 -17.76 14.59 9.87
C GLN A 106 -16.39 14.28 9.28
N GLN A 107 -16.08 14.80 8.08
CA GLN A 107 -14.76 14.66 7.46
C GLN A 107 -13.66 15.19 8.39
N SER A 108 -13.83 16.40 8.92
CA SER A 108 -12.87 16.99 9.86
C SER A 108 -12.69 16.14 11.13
N ARG A 109 -13.77 15.58 11.70
CA ARG A 109 -13.66 14.66 12.84
C ARG A 109 -12.90 13.38 12.51
N ILE A 110 -13.13 12.82 11.33
CA ILE A 110 -12.43 11.62 10.86
C ILE A 110 -10.93 11.92 10.68
N VAL A 111 -10.59 13.03 10.02
CA VAL A 111 -9.21 13.52 9.88
C VAL A 111 -8.53 13.61 11.23
N THR A 112 -9.12 14.35 12.18
CA THR A 112 -8.55 14.50 13.54
C THR A 112 -8.39 13.16 14.25
N TYR A 113 -9.34 12.24 14.08
CA TYR A 113 -9.26 10.91 14.65
C TYR A 113 -8.11 10.09 14.05
N ILE A 114 -7.99 10.07 12.73
CA ILE A 114 -6.91 9.35 12.02
C ILE A 114 -5.55 9.92 12.41
N ASP A 115 -5.39 11.24 12.43
CA ASP A 115 -4.14 11.88 12.86
C ASP A 115 -3.77 11.49 14.29
N ALA A 116 -4.74 11.47 15.20
CA ALA A 116 -4.53 11.03 16.58
C ALA A 116 -4.13 9.54 16.66
N GLN A 117 -4.75 8.68 15.84
CA GLN A 117 -4.39 7.25 15.78
C GLN A 117 -2.98 7.03 15.22
N LEU A 118 -2.64 7.69 14.11
CA LEU A 118 -1.31 7.59 13.51
C LEU A 118 -0.23 8.11 14.47
N LEU A 119 -0.50 9.22 15.16
CA LEU A 119 0.40 9.74 16.18
C LEU A 119 0.54 8.80 17.38
N HIS A 120 -0.54 8.13 17.78
CA HIS A 120 -0.50 7.12 18.82
C HIS A 120 0.36 5.91 18.41
N ILE A 121 0.18 5.39 17.19
CA ILE A 121 0.98 4.31 16.61
C ILE A 121 2.47 4.71 16.58
N GLN A 122 2.77 5.91 16.11
CA GLN A 122 4.14 6.42 16.06
C GLN A 122 4.78 6.51 17.47
N ARG A 123 4.02 6.96 18.48
CA ARG A 123 4.51 6.99 19.86
C ARG A 123 4.78 5.60 20.41
N LEU A 124 3.92 4.62 20.13
CA LEU A 124 4.15 3.23 20.51
C LEU A 124 5.41 2.68 19.84
N PHE A 125 5.62 2.99 18.56
CA PHE A 125 6.82 2.61 17.83
C PHE A 125 8.09 3.24 18.41
N ILE A 126 8.08 4.53 18.73
CA ILE A 126 9.22 5.21 19.36
C ILE A 126 9.52 4.59 20.74
N LYS A 127 8.49 4.25 21.51
CA LYS A 127 8.66 3.58 22.81
C LYS A 127 9.25 2.18 22.65
N TYR A 128 8.80 1.41 21.65
CA TYR A 128 9.42 0.12 21.29
C TYR A 128 10.91 0.28 20.98
N MET A 129 11.27 1.28 20.18
CA MET A 129 12.66 1.55 19.82
C MET A 129 13.52 1.97 21.01
N SER A 130 12.97 2.74 21.95
CA SER A 130 13.67 3.13 23.17
C SER A 130 14.00 1.91 24.02
N LEU A 131 12.99 1.08 24.31
CA LEU A 131 13.15 -0.11 25.14
C LEU A 131 14.20 -1.08 24.58
N ARG A 132 14.21 -1.25 23.26
CA ARG A 132 15.13 -2.18 22.62
C ARG A 132 16.59 -1.69 22.58
N ASN A 133 16.80 -0.38 22.45
CA ASN A 133 18.17 0.15 22.43
C ASN A 133 18.81 0.13 23.83
N ASP A 134 18.01 0.28 24.89
CA ASP A 134 18.51 0.26 26.27
C ASP A 134 19.07 -1.14 26.66
N ASP A 135 18.58 -2.22 26.02
CA ASP A 135 19.06 -3.59 26.28
C ASP A 135 20.43 -3.92 25.64
N ASP A 136 20.83 -3.23 24.57
CA ASP A 136 22.08 -3.52 23.84
C ASP A 136 23.33 -2.82 24.46
N ASP A 137 23.14 -1.87 25.39
CA ASP A 137 24.22 -1.03 25.94
C ASP A 137 24.80 -1.53 27.29
N ASP A 138 24.17 -2.51 27.97
CA ASP A 138 24.57 -2.97 29.31
C ASP A 138 25.63 -4.09 29.32
N ASP A 139 25.98 -4.66 28.16
CA ASP A 139 26.90 -5.81 28.05
C ASP A 139 28.41 -5.42 27.97
N ASN A 140 28.75 -4.13 28.09
CA ASN A 140 30.14 -3.64 28.05
C ASN A 140 30.66 -3.05 29.38
N GLN A 141 30.10 -3.41 30.54
CA GLN A 141 30.79 -3.15 31.81
C GLN A 141 31.85 -4.22 32.07
N ASP A 142 33.01 -3.96 31.50
CA ASP A 142 34.27 -4.60 31.81
C ASP A 142 34.49 -4.70 33.32
N MET A 143 34.75 -5.94 33.69
CA MET A 143 35.33 -6.46 34.92
C MET A 143 36.58 -5.67 35.34
N ASP A 144 36.41 -4.53 36.00
CA ASP A 144 37.45 -3.93 36.85
C ASP A 144 37.09 -4.16 38.33
N THR A 145 37.74 -5.18 38.88
CA THR A 145 37.76 -5.52 40.30
C THR A 145 38.29 -4.34 41.13
N ALA A 146 37.41 -3.58 41.77
CA ALA A 146 37.76 -2.73 42.90
C ALA A 146 36.66 -2.75 43.98
N ASP A 147 37.06 -3.21 45.17
CA ASP A 147 36.38 -3.25 46.47
C ASP A 147 34.93 -2.73 46.61
N PRO A 148 33.98 -3.55 47.12
CA PRO A 148 32.64 -3.09 47.44
C PRO A 148 32.67 -2.18 48.69
N SER A 149 32.50 -0.88 48.48
CA SER A 149 32.20 0.08 49.55
C SER A 149 30.77 -0.16 50.09
N PRO A 150 30.57 -0.38 51.41
CA PRO A 150 29.31 -0.88 51.96
C PRO A 150 28.24 0.20 52.23
N LEU A 151 28.20 1.30 51.47
CA LEU A 151 27.37 2.47 51.81
C LEU A 151 26.56 3.10 50.65
N ALA A 152 26.53 2.48 49.48
CA ALA A 152 25.72 2.94 48.34
C ALA A 152 24.54 1.98 48.07
N SER A 153 23.66 1.82 49.05
CA SER A 153 22.43 1.03 48.92
C SER A 153 21.23 1.83 49.39
N ILE A 154 20.99 3.00 48.77
CA ILE A 154 19.74 3.75 48.91
C ILE A 154 19.43 4.39 47.55
N ASP A 155 18.33 3.95 46.92
CA ASP A 155 17.60 4.60 45.82
C ASP A 155 18.14 4.53 44.37
N ALA A 156 18.54 3.35 43.89
CA ALA A 156 18.45 3.07 42.45
C ALA A 156 17.12 2.33 42.18
N PRO A 157 16.17 2.89 41.40
CA PRO A 157 14.98 2.17 41.02
C PRO A 157 15.40 1.05 40.07
N SER A 158 15.39 -0.18 40.56
CA SER A 158 15.54 -1.37 39.74
C SER A 158 14.45 -1.39 38.67
N THR A 159 14.85 -1.20 37.42
CA THR A 159 14.00 -1.25 36.22
C THR A 159 13.63 -2.70 35.94
N GLN A 160 12.75 -3.26 36.77
CA GLN A 160 12.10 -4.53 36.46
C GLN A 160 11.00 -4.23 35.44
N THR A 161 11.33 -4.40 34.16
CA THR A 161 10.35 -4.32 33.06
C THR A 161 9.35 -5.46 33.25
N GLU A 162 8.13 -5.13 33.69
CA GLU A 162 7.06 -6.11 33.84
C GLU A 162 6.77 -6.75 32.46
N PRO A 163 6.61 -8.09 32.38
CA PRO A 163 6.46 -8.81 31.10
C PRO A 163 5.22 -8.38 30.29
N ASP A 164 4.23 -7.78 30.95
CA ASP A 164 3.03 -7.24 30.31
C ASP A 164 3.31 -5.99 29.44
N ASP A 165 4.37 -5.24 29.74
CA ASP A 165 4.72 -4.05 28.95
C ASP A 165 5.29 -4.43 27.58
N ILE A 166 5.99 -5.57 27.44
CA ILE A 166 6.61 -5.99 26.18
C ILE A 166 5.55 -6.35 25.13
N LEU A 167 4.47 -7.02 25.54
CA LEU A 167 3.36 -7.38 24.64
C LEU A 167 2.61 -6.16 24.10
N GLN A 168 2.63 -5.05 24.85
CA GLN A 168 1.99 -3.80 24.46
C GLN A 168 2.63 -3.18 23.19
N TYR A 169 3.91 -3.46 22.95
CA TYR A 169 4.69 -2.92 21.83
C TYR A 169 4.97 -3.94 20.72
N SER A 170 4.26 -5.07 20.74
CA SER A 170 4.40 -6.14 19.75
C SER A 170 4.03 -5.68 18.32
N LEU A 171 4.71 -6.26 17.32
CA LEU A 171 4.43 -6.00 15.91
C LEU A 171 2.95 -6.28 15.57
N LEU A 172 2.39 -7.38 16.07
CA LEU A 172 0.98 -7.73 15.86
C LEU A 172 0.03 -6.64 16.34
N LYS A 173 0.32 -6.00 17.48
CA LYS A 173 -0.51 -4.93 18.01
C LYS A 173 -0.45 -3.69 17.12
N LEU A 174 0.75 -3.32 16.67
CA LEU A 174 0.96 -2.21 15.74
C LEU A 174 0.24 -2.45 14.41
N LEU A 175 0.38 -3.65 13.83
CA LEU A 175 -0.29 -4.02 12.57
C LEU A 175 -1.81 -3.98 12.71
N SER A 176 -2.37 -4.46 13.84
CA SER A 176 -3.80 -4.37 14.10
C SER A 176 -4.31 -2.92 14.21
N GLN A 177 -3.51 -2.01 14.77
CA GLN A 177 -3.88 -0.60 14.82
C GLN A 177 -3.83 0.06 13.43
N ILE A 178 -2.82 -0.27 12.62
CA ILE A 178 -2.74 0.21 11.23
C ILE A 178 -3.91 -0.34 10.41
N ASP A 179 -4.22 -1.64 10.53
CA ASP A 179 -5.36 -2.29 9.86
C ASP A 179 -6.68 -1.60 10.18
N SER A 180 -6.88 -1.19 11.43
CA SER A 180 -8.04 -0.40 11.86
C SER A 180 -8.14 0.95 11.13
N VAL A 181 -7.01 1.65 10.97
CA VAL A 181 -6.97 2.94 10.25
C VAL A 181 -7.23 2.74 8.76
N VAL A 182 -6.63 1.72 8.14
CA VAL A 182 -6.86 1.36 6.73
C VAL A 182 -8.33 1.01 6.49
N SER A 183 -8.91 0.21 7.40
CA SER A 183 -10.33 -0.15 7.34
C SER A 183 -11.24 1.09 7.50
N LEU A 184 -10.89 2.03 8.38
CA LEU A 184 -11.63 3.28 8.53
C LEU A 184 -11.58 4.14 7.26
N LEU A 185 -10.41 4.24 6.62
CA LEU A 185 -10.25 4.93 5.34
C LEU A 185 -11.12 4.28 4.26
N TRP A 186 -11.15 2.95 4.20
CA TRP A 186 -12.00 2.20 3.27
C TRP A 186 -13.49 2.45 3.52
N VAL A 187 -13.95 2.34 4.77
CA VAL A 187 -15.33 2.66 5.17
C VAL A 187 -15.69 4.09 4.78
N SER A 188 -14.76 5.04 4.92
CA SER A 188 -15.02 6.44 4.57
C SER A 188 -15.28 6.67 3.08
N LEU A 189 -14.80 5.78 2.20
CA LEU A 189 -14.97 5.85 0.76
C LEU A 189 -16.16 5.01 0.26
N TYR A 190 -16.25 3.76 0.72
CA TYR A 190 -17.19 2.79 0.16
C TYR A 190 -18.39 2.51 1.07
N GLY A 191 -18.34 2.93 2.34
CA GLY A 191 -19.36 2.61 3.34
C GLY A 191 -19.40 1.13 3.73
N ASP A 192 -18.43 0.33 3.27
CA ASP A 192 -18.28 -1.08 3.62
C ASP A 192 -17.16 -1.24 4.66
N SER A 193 -17.34 -2.18 5.60
CA SER A 193 -16.37 -2.46 6.65
C SER A 193 -15.25 -3.40 6.21
N HIS A 194 -15.42 -4.12 5.11
CA HIS A 194 -14.45 -5.10 4.65
C HIS A 194 -13.72 -4.64 3.38
N VAL A 195 -12.40 -4.56 3.47
CA VAL A 195 -11.54 -4.41 2.29
C VAL A 195 -11.43 -5.79 1.62
N PRO A 196 -11.89 -5.94 0.37
CA PRO A 196 -11.83 -7.23 -0.31
C PRO A 196 -10.37 -7.60 -0.59
N VAL A 197 -9.95 -8.79 -0.21
CA VAL A 197 -8.59 -9.31 -0.48
C VAL A 197 -8.69 -10.25 -1.67
N ILE A 198 -8.48 -9.74 -2.89
CA ILE A 198 -8.90 -10.45 -4.09
C ILE A 198 -7.75 -11.14 -4.85
N TYR A 199 -6.51 -10.69 -4.67
CA TYR A 199 -5.37 -11.14 -5.49
C TYR A 199 -4.55 -12.32 -4.94
N HIS A 200 -4.95 -12.96 -3.83
CA HIS A 200 -4.10 -13.96 -3.18
C HIS A 200 -4.86 -15.24 -2.88
N SER A 201 -4.94 -16.08 -3.91
CA SER A 201 -5.75 -17.32 -3.99
C SER A 201 -5.52 -18.32 -2.86
N ASN A 202 -4.38 -18.26 -2.15
CA ASN A 202 -4.10 -19.16 -1.03
C ASN A 202 -4.02 -18.48 0.36
N LEU A 203 -4.16 -17.15 0.47
CA LEU A 203 -4.08 -16.43 1.76
C LEU A 203 -5.37 -16.56 2.57
N SER A 204 -6.51 -16.63 1.89
CA SER A 204 -7.81 -16.85 2.51
C SER A 204 -8.48 -18.05 1.85
N ALA A 205 -8.47 -19.20 2.53
CA ALA A 205 -9.19 -20.41 2.10
C ALA A 205 -10.73 -20.25 2.05
N LYS A 206 -11.26 -19.03 2.21
CA LYS A 206 -12.66 -18.70 2.00
C LYS A 206 -12.86 -18.41 0.52
N SER A 207 -13.68 -19.24 -0.11
CA SER A 207 -14.16 -19.09 -1.49
C SER A 207 -14.26 -17.63 -1.91
N LEU A 208 -13.35 -17.20 -2.78
CA LEU A 208 -13.33 -15.84 -3.32
C LEU A 208 -14.65 -15.59 -4.07
N PRO A 209 -15.35 -14.48 -3.82
CA PRO A 209 -16.43 -14.06 -4.71
C PRO A 209 -15.83 -13.77 -6.09
N THR A 210 -16.36 -14.41 -7.13
CA THR A 210 -15.92 -14.28 -8.53
C THR A 210 -16.02 -12.84 -9.05
N GLU A 211 -16.76 -11.97 -8.36
CA GLU A 211 -17.02 -10.60 -8.77
C GLU A 211 -17.11 -9.70 -7.53
N VAL A 212 -16.31 -8.63 -7.50
CA VAL A 212 -16.37 -7.62 -6.44
C VAL A 212 -17.07 -6.40 -7.01
N GLN A 213 -18.28 -6.15 -6.51
CA GLN A 213 -19.07 -4.99 -6.89
C GLN A 213 -18.58 -3.76 -6.12
N VAL A 214 -17.84 -2.89 -6.79
CA VAL A 214 -17.34 -1.64 -6.20
C VAL A 214 -18.17 -0.47 -6.69
N THR A 215 -18.56 0.43 -5.77
CA THR A 215 -19.19 1.71 -6.12
C THR A 215 -18.16 2.67 -6.70
N MET A 216 -18.53 3.35 -7.79
CA MET A 216 -17.71 4.42 -8.37
C MET A 216 -17.45 5.52 -7.35
N ILE A 217 -16.18 5.91 -7.19
CA ILE A 217 -15.80 7.01 -6.31
C ILE A 217 -16.07 8.34 -7.02
N ASP A 218 -16.69 9.26 -6.31
CA ASP A 218 -16.77 10.66 -6.72
C ASP A 218 -15.55 11.41 -6.19
N ALA A 219 -14.74 11.97 -7.08
CA ALA A 219 -13.50 12.68 -6.72
C ALA A 219 -13.72 13.80 -5.70
N SER A 220 -14.91 14.40 -5.65
CA SER A 220 -15.23 15.45 -4.67
C SER A 220 -15.52 14.93 -3.26
N GLN A 221 -15.61 13.61 -3.06
CA GLN A 221 -15.68 12.97 -1.75
C GLN A 221 -14.29 12.70 -1.14
N LEU A 222 -13.23 12.90 -1.91
CA LEU A 222 -11.86 12.76 -1.45
C LEU A 222 -11.48 13.98 -0.60
N TRP A 223 -10.91 13.73 0.56
CA TRP A 223 -10.44 14.74 1.51
C TRP A 223 -9.01 14.45 2.01
N GLY A 224 -8.29 13.55 1.33
CA GLY A 224 -6.89 13.21 1.66
C GLY A 224 -6.63 11.70 1.82
N GLN A 225 -7.57 10.84 1.44
CA GLN A 225 -7.42 9.38 1.63
C GLN A 225 -6.18 8.84 0.90
N THR A 226 -5.87 9.33 -0.30
CA THR A 226 -4.67 8.93 -1.06
C THR A 226 -3.39 9.29 -0.31
N GLU A 227 -3.33 10.52 0.24
CA GLU A 227 -2.20 10.99 1.04
C GLU A 227 -2.00 10.16 2.31
N TYR A 228 -3.10 9.80 3.00
CA TYR A 228 -3.03 8.94 4.18
C TYR A 228 -2.56 7.54 3.84
N ILE A 229 -3.00 6.94 2.73
CA ILE A 229 -2.53 5.61 2.31
C ILE A 229 -1.04 5.63 1.99
N ILE A 230 -0.56 6.64 1.26
CA ILE A 230 0.87 6.83 0.98
C ILE A 230 1.66 6.97 2.28
N LYS A 231 1.17 7.79 3.23
CA LYS A 231 1.80 7.97 4.53
C LYS A 231 1.85 6.66 5.32
N ILE A 232 0.72 5.95 5.42
CA ILE A 232 0.63 4.66 6.12
C ILE A 232 1.61 3.65 5.52
N MET A 233 1.68 3.54 4.20
CA MET A 233 2.63 2.64 3.53
C MET A 233 4.09 3.04 3.80
N GLY A 234 4.41 4.33 3.75
CA GLY A 234 5.75 4.83 4.09
C GLY A 234 6.14 4.53 5.54
N ASP A 235 5.28 4.88 6.49
CA ASP A 235 5.48 4.62 7.92
C ASP A 235 5.59 3.10 8.19
N LEU A 236 4.76 2.29 7.54
CA LEU A 236 4.78 0.83 7.67
C LEU A 236 6.14 0.24 7.24
N VAL A 237 6.73 0.72 6.14
CA VAL A 237 8.08 0.29 5.73
C VAL A 237 9.10 0.55 6.83
N ASP A 238 9.08 1.75 7.40
CA ASP A 238 10.03 2.14 8.44
C ASP A 238 9.82 1.32 9.73
N TYR A 239 8.56 1.00 10.07
CA TYR A 239 8.24 0.09 11.18
C TYR A 239 8.79 -1.32 10.91
N LEU A 240 8.44 -1.93 9.79
CA LEU A 240 8.88 -3.28 9.40
C LEU A 240 10.40 -3.39 9.34
N GLU A 241 11.10 -2.31 9.00
CA GLU A 241 12.56 -2.28 8.98
C GLU A 241 13.14 -2.56 10.38
N LYS A 242 12.52 -2.02 11.43
CA LYS A 242 13.01 -2.18 12.80
C LYS A 242 12.53 -3.44 13.50
N TYR A 243 11.28 -3.87 13.28
CA TYR A 243 10.76 -5.10 13.89
C TYR A 243 11.46 -6.35 13.33
N ARG A 244 11.76 -7.33 14.20
CA ARG A 244 12.18 -8.67 13.79
C ARG A 244 10.93 -9.55 13.65
N PHE A 245 10.95 -10.47 12.70
CA PHE A 245 9.88 -11.46 12.58
C PHE A 245 10.28 -12.69 13.39
N GLU A 246 9.49 -12.99 14.41
CA GLU A 246 9.73 -14.09 15.35
C GLU A 246 8.80 -15.27 15.05
N SER A 247 7.69 -15.03 14.36
CA SER A 247 6.70 -16.07 14.07
C SER A 247 6.10 -15.95 12.66
N PHE A 248 5.66 -17.09 12.12
CA PHE A 248 4.85 -17.12 10.90
C PHE A 248 3.56 -16.30 11.02
N LYS A 249 3.01 -16.18 12.22
CA LYS A 249 1.81 -15.37 12.47
C LYS A 249 2.06 -13.90 12.18
N GLU A 250 3.23 -13.37 12.54
CA GLU A 250 3.62 -11.99 12.24
C GLU A 250 3.78 -11.77 10.75
N ILE A 251 4.50 -12.67 10.06
CA ILE A 251 4.66 -12.61 8.60
C ILE A 251 3.29 -12.63 7.92
N HIS A 252 2.42 -13.54 8.33
CA HIS A 252 1.06 -13.63 7.83
C HIS A 252 0.29 -12.33 8.01
N SER A 253 0.31 -11.73 9.21
CA SER A 253 -0.38 -10.47 9.48
C SER A 253 0.19 -9.29 8.67
N VAL A 254 1.50 -9.25 8.43
CA VAL A 254 2.11 -8.23 7.55
C VAL A 254 1.63 -8.41 6.12
N VAL A 255 1.72 -9.63 5.60
CA VAL A 255 1.32 -9.98 4.24
C VAL A 255 -0.18 -9.71 4.02
N GLU A 256 -1.03 -10.06 4.99
CA GLU A 256 -2.47 -9.78 4.96
C GLU A 256 -2.77 -8.27 4.92
N LEU A 257 -2.06 -7.48 5.74
CA LEU A 257 -2.21 -6.02 5.74
C LEU A 257 -1.77 -5.40 4.41
N LEU A 258 -0.62 -5.84 3.88
CA LEU A 258 -0.11 -5.37 2.58
C LEU A 258 -1.06 -5.74 1.45
N ALA A 259 -1.62 -6.95 1.46
CA ALA A 259 -2.64 -7.37 0.53
C ALA A 259 -3.89 -6.48 0.59
N LYS A 260 -4.39 -6.14 1.79
CA LYS A 260 -5.51 -5.20 1.94
C LYS A 260 -5.18 -3.83 1.34
N ILE A 261 -3.99 -3.31 1.60
CA ILE A 261 -3.58 -2.01 1.05
C ILE A 261 -3.41 -2.07 -0.46
N ASP A 262 -2.84 -3.14 -1.02
CA ASP A 262 -2.78 -3.38 -2.47
C ASP A 262 -4.17 -3.33 -3.10
N ASN A 263 -5.11 -4.13 -2.58
CA ASN A 263 -6.48 -4.15 -3.09
C ASN A 263 -7.13 -2.76 -2.99
N PHE A 264 -6.90 -2.04 -1.89
CA PHE A 264 -7.40 -0.68 -1.74
C PHE A 264 -6.84 0.25 -2.84
N VAL A 265 -5.51 0.32 -2.97
CA VAL A 265 -4.84 1.17 -3.96
C VAL A 265 -5.26 0.80 -5.38
N SER A 266 -5.30 -0.49 -5.70
CA SER A 266 -5.73 -1.03 -6.99
C SER A 266 -7.14 -0.56 -7.35
N VAL A 267 -8.10 -0.68 -6.43
CA VAL A 267 -9.48 -0.25 -6.67
C VAL A 267 -9.59 1.27 -6.85
N ILE A 268 -8.73 2.06 -6.19
CA ILE A 268 -8.67 3.51 -6.41
C ILE A 268 -8.07 3.85 -7.78
N ILE A 269 -6.98 3.18 -8.18
CA ILE A 269 -6.28 3.46 -9.44
C ILE A 269 -7.13 3.06 -10.64
N ASP A 270 -7.84 1.94 -10.57
CA ASP A 270 -8.59 1.35 -11.68
C ASP A 270 -9.95 2.05 -11.93
N GLN A 271 -10.21 3.22 -11.32
CA GLN A 271 -11.44 3.98 -11.54
C GLN A 271 -11.47 4.58 -12.97
N PRO A 272 -12.46 4.26 -13.82
CA PRO A 272 -12.46 4.63 -15.24
C PRO A 272 -12.81 6.10 -15.53
N ALA A 273 -13.47 6.80 -14.60
CA ALA A 273 -14.05 8.12 -14.87
C ALA A 273 -13.09 9.29 -14.56
N THR A 274 -12.31 9.18 -13.50
CA THR A 274 -11.36 10.20 -13.06
C THR A 274 -10.18 9.53 -12.38
N SER A 275 -8.97 9.94 -12.74
CA SER A 275 -7.76 9.48 -12.04
C SER A 275 -7.78 10.07 -10.64
N VAL A 276 -8.27 9.30 -9.67
CA VAL A 276 -8.27 9.67 -8.24
C VAL A 276 -6.83 9.80 -7.73
N PHE A 277 -5.95 8.96 -8.26
CA PHE A 277 -4.52 8.99 -7.96
C PHE A 277 -3.80 9.86 -8.99
N SER A 278 -3.14 10.94 -8.55
CA SER A 278 -2.29 11.75 -9.43
C SER A 278 -1.04 10.99 -9.86
N THR A 279 -0.43 11.37 -10.99
CA THR A 279 0.82 10.79 -11.48
C THR A 279 1.93 10.84 -10.42
N THR A 280 2.06 11.96 -9.71
CA THR A 280 3.06 12.12 -8.64
C THR A 280 2.81 11.15 -7.48
N GLU A 281 1.54 10.96 -7.09
CA GLU A 281 1.19 9.98 -6.08
C GLU A 281 1.53 8.56 -6.55
N LYS A 282 1.24 8.21 -7.81
CA LYS A 282 1.56 6.88 -8.38
C LYS A 282 3.06 6.58 -8.29
N VAL A 283 3.91 7.53 -8.70
CA VAL A 283 5.37 7.40 -8.60
C VAL A 283 5.84 7.23 -7.15
N ARG A 284 5.26 7.99 -6.21
CA ARG A 284 5.59 7.87 -4.78
C ARG A 284 5.18 6.49 -4.24
N MET A 285 4.00 6.01 -4.62
CA MET A 285 3.52 4.69 -4.21
C MET A 285 4.41 3.59 -4.78
N ASP A 286 4.72 3.62 -6.08
CA ASP A 286 5.62 2.67 -6.74
C ASP A 286 6.97 2.57 -6.02
N SER A 287 7.60 3.72 -5.73
CA SER A 287 8.86 3.76 -4.99
C SER A 287 8.76 3.14 -3.60
N ILE A 288 7.66 3.38 -2.87
CA ILE A 288 7.43 2.78 -1.55
C ILE A 288 7.25 1.26 -1.68
N VAL A 289 6.40 0.81 -2.61
CA VAL A 289 6.09 -0.59 -2.90
C VAL A 289 7.35 -1.39 -3.23
N GLN A 290 8.23 -0.83 -4.07
CA GLN A 290 9.53 -1.45 -4.38
C GLN A 290 10.43 -1.57 -3.14
N ARG A 291 10.47 -0.54 -2.29
CA ARG A 291 11.23 -0.60 -1.02
C ARG A 291 10.65 -1.64 -0.07
N THR A 292 9.32 -1.72 0.06
CA THR A 292 8.65 -2.73 0.90
C THR A 292 8.91 -4.14 0.38
N LYS A 293 8.90 -4.34 -0.95
CA LYS A 293 9.22 -5.63 -1.59
C LYS A 293 10.61 -6.11 -1.21
N LEU A 294 11.64 -5.28 -1.41
CA LEU A 294 13.02 -5.60 -1.07
C LEU A 294 13.18 -5.89 0.43
N LEU A 295 12.51 -5.09 1.27
CA LEU A 295 12.51 -5.28 2.71
C LEU A 295 11.89 -6.62 3.12
N MET A 296 10.73 -6.97 2.56
CA MET A 296 10.03 -8.22 2.88
C MET A 296 10.84 -9.45 2.47
N VAL A 297 11.46 -9.43 1.29
CA VAL A 297 12.37 -10.51 0.85
C VAL A 297 13.53 -10.67 1.84
N LYS A 298 14.20 -9.57 2.18
CA LYS A 298 15.31 -9.58 3.16
C LYS A 298 14.87 -10.13 4.52
N LYS A 299 13.68 -9.74 4.99
CA LYS A 299 13.15 -10.19 6.28
C LYS A 299 12.79 -11.67 6.25
N LEU A 300 12.24 -12.16 5.14
CA LEU A 300 11.89 -13.56 4.96
C LEU A 300 13.15 -14.44 4.87
N ASP A 301 14.21 -14.00 4.20
CA ASP A 301 15.50 -14.70 4.15
C ASP A 301 16.13 -14.84 5.55
N ALA A 302 16.06 -13.76 6.34
CA ALA A 302 16.54 -13.78 7.72
C ALA A 302 15.71 -14.73 8.59
N PHE A 303 14.38 -14.69 8.44
CA PHE A 303 13.47 -15.58 9.17
C PHE A 303 13.68 -17.05 8.77
N ARG A 304 13.84 -17.33 7.47
CA ARG A 304 14.17 -18.66 6.93
C ARG A 304 15.42 -19.22 7.57
N SER A 305 16.47 -18.41 7.68
CA SER A 305 17.73 -18.81 8.34
C SER A 305 17.51 -19.20 9.81
N VAL A 306 16.63 -18.50 10.53
CA VAL A 306 16.26 -18.83 11.92
C VAL A 306 15.50 -20.16 11.99
N VAL A 307 14.52 -20.36 11.09
CA VAL A 307 13.73 -21.60 11.03
C VAL A 307 14.64 -22.79 10.71
N GLU A 308 15.52 -22.67 9.71
CA GLU A 308 16.48 -23.71 9.33
C GLU A 308 17.42 -24.09 10.49
N ASN A 309 17.89 -23.11 11.27
CA ASN A 309 18.74 -23.36 12.44
C ASN A 309 17.98 -24.01 13.61
N SER A 310 16.69 -23.68 13.79
CA SER A 310 15.86 -24.20 14.88
C SER A 310 15.44 -25.66 14.73
N GLU A 311 15.42 -26.19 13.51
CA GLU A 311 14.95 -27.55 13.21
C GLU A 311 16.06 -28.62 13.21
N VAL A 312 17.32 -28.20 13.45
CA VAL A 312 18.44 -29.12 13.63
C VAL A 312 18.57 -29.43 15.12
N ASP A 313 17.88 -30.48 15.58
CA ASP A 313 18.15 -31.06 16.90
C ASP A 313 19.64 -31.44 17.03
N GLU A 314 20.19 -31.50 18.25
CA GLU A 314 21.58 -31.94 18.52
C GLU A 314 21.93 -33.30 17.90
N LEU A 315 20.91 -34.09 17.56
CA LEU A 315 21.00 -35.40 16.93
C LEU A 315 20.87 -35.39 15.40
N GLY A 316 20.76 -34.21 14.78
CA GLY A 316 20.65 -34.02 13.33
C GLY A 316 19.37 -34.57 12.70
N LYS A 317 18.32 -34.84 13.49
CA LYS A 317 17.04 -35.35 13.00
C LYS A 317 16.09 -34.19 12.74
N ARG A 318 15.58 -34.10 11.50
CA ARG A 318 14.59 -33.09 11.10
C ARG A 318 13.19 -33.50 11.59
N SER A 319 12.46 -32.55 12.19
CA SER A 319 11.04 -32.71 12.46
C SER A 319 10.24 -32.80 11.15
N LEU A 320 9.27 -33.72 11.09
CA LEU A 320 8.47 -34.05 9.89
C LEU A 320 7.33 -33.05 9.59
N GLN A 321 7.11 -32.04 10.44
CA GLN A 321 6.14 -30.97 10.23
C GLN A 321 6.86 -29.64 10.45
N SER A 322 7.65 -29.28 9.45
CA SER A 322 8.59 -28.19 9.50
C SER A 322 7.94 -26.91 8.96
N GLY A 323 8.21 -25.78 9.59
CA GLY A 323 7.76 -24.48 9.08
C GLY A 323 8.33 -24.16 7.69
N GLN A 324 9.35 -24.90 7.23
CA GLN A 324 9.96 -24.75 5.91
C GLN A 324 8.96 -24.92 4.77
N ASP A 325 7.93 -25.76 4.91
CA ASP A 325 6.94 -25.95 3.85
C ASP A 325 6.11 -24.68 3.60
N LEU A 326 6.01 -23.78 4.58
CA LEU A 326 5.26 -22.53 4.47
C LEU A 326 6.10 -21.39 3.86
N VAL A 327 7.42 -21.45 3.92
CA VAL A 327 8.29 -20.36 3.43
C VAL A 327 8.11 -20.11 1.93
N PRO A 328 8.16 -21.13 1.05
CA PRO A 328 7.91 -20.94 -0.39
C PRO A 328 6.52 -20.37 -0.68
N VAL A 329 5.53 -20.73 0.13
CA VAL A 329 4.15 -20.22 0.00
C VAL A 329 4.11 -18.71 0.29
N TYR A 330 4.80 -18.24 1.33
CA TYR A 330 4.91 -16.81 1.63
C TYR A 330 5.76 -16.04 0.62
N GLU A 331 6.83 -16.63 0.09
CA GLU A 331 7.65 -16.04 -0.98
C GLU A 331 6.79 -15.77 -2.22
N GLN A 332 5.99 -16.77 -2.63
CA GLN A 332 5.05 -16.63 -3.74
C GLN A 332 4.03 -15.51 -3.49
N PHE A 333 3.43 -15.46 -2.30
CA PHE A 333 2.46 -14.40 -1.97
C PHE A 333 3.05 -13.00 -2.01
N ILE A 334 4.25 -12.84 -1.46
CA ILE A 334 4.97 -11.57 -1.52
C ILE A 334 5.19 -11.17 -2.98
N GLY A 335 5.55 -12.11 -3.85
CA GLY A 335 5.63 -11.88 -5.30
C GLY A 335 4.32 -11.35 -5.88
N GLU A 336 3.21 -12.04 -5.62
CA GLU A 336 1.87 -11.72 -6.13
C GLU A 336 1.37 -10.33 -5.66
N ILE A 337 1.52 -9.98 -4.38
CA ILE A 337 1.12 -8.68 -3.82
C ILE A 337 1.83 -7.53 -4.53
N TYR A 338 3.12 -7.66 -4.76
CA TYR A 338 3.91 -6.56 -5.30
C TYR A 338 3.82 -6.43 -6.82
N GLU A 339 3.51 -7.51 -7.54
CA GLU A 339 3.20 -7.44 -8.97
C GLU A 339 1.92 -6.63 -9.20
N GLY A 340 0.88 -6.86 -8.37
CA GLY A 340 -0.40 -6.15 -8.46
C GLY A 340 -0.30 -4.62 -8.35
N ILE A 341 0.38 -4.10 -7.33
CA ILE A 341 0.55 -2.64 -7.19
C ILE A 341 1.49 -2.12 -8.29
N SER A 342 2.64 -2.77 -8.49
CA SER A 342 3.68 -2.29 -9.40
C SER A 342 3.18 -2.14 -10.83
N ASP A 343 2.38 -3.09 -11.32
CA ASP A 343 1.85 -3.04 -12.68
C ASP A 343 0.89 -1.85 -12.85
N ARG A 344 0.05 -1.58 -11.85
CA ARG A 344 -0.94 -0.48 -11.88
C ARG A 344 -0.34 0.90 -11.63
N THR A 345 0.79 0.95 -10.92
CA THR A 345 1.53 2.20 -10.70
C THR A 345 2.55 2.49 -11.79
N SER A 346 2.85 1.51 -12.66
CA SER A 346 3.68 1.75 -13.84
C SER A 346 2.99 2.75 -14.77
N ILE A 347 3.69 3.85 -15.08
CA ILE A 347 3.22 4.96 -15.91
C ILE A 347 3.80 4.84 -17.31
#